data_AF-A0A2W1AQ24-F1
#
_entry.id   AF-A0A2W1AQ24-F1
#
_cell.length_a   1.000
_cell.length_b   1.000
_cell.length_c   1.000
_cell.angle_alpha   90.00
_cell.angle_beta   90.00
_cell.angle_gamma   90.00
#
_symmetry.space_group_name_H-M   'P 1'
#
loop_
_entity.id
_entity.type
_entity.pdbx_description
1 polymer ?
#
loop_
_entity_poly.entity_id
_entity_poly.type
_entity_poly.pdbx_seq_one_letter_code
_entity_poly.pdbx_strand_id
1 'polypeptide(L)' 'MIKVAIIQQAPIFLDKEKTIRKAVALIEEAAESGAKLIVFSESELFIP' A
#
# COMPACT_ATOMS: atom_id res chain seq x y z
N MET A 1 11.00 -2.17 -19.79
CA MET A 1 10.26 -3.13 -18.93
C MET A 1 9.38 -2.33 -17.98
N ILE A 2 8.15 -2.79 -17.72
CA ILE A 2 7.27 -2.17 -16.73
C ILE A 2 7.65 -2.72 -15.36
N LYS A 3 7.98 -1.84 -14.40
CA LYS A 3 8.24 -2.24 -13.02
C LYS A 3 6.92 -2.26 -12.25
N VAL A 4 6.66 -3.34 -11.52
CA VAL A 4 5.44 -3.54 -10.73
C VAL A 4 5.85 -3.72 -9.27
N ALA A 5 5.07 -3.17 -8.36
CA ALA A 5 5.23 -3.36 -6.92
C ALA A 5 4.01 -4.07 -6.32
N ILE A 6 4.27 -4.96 -5.37
CA ILE A 6 3.24 -5.64 -4.58
C ILE A 6 3.48 -5.22 -3.14
N ILE A 7 2.47 -4.62 -2.53
CA ILE A 7 2.50 -4.20 -1.12
C ILE A 7 1.87 -5.31 -0.28
N GLN A 8 2.62 -5.76 0.74
CA GLN A 8 2.20 -6.80 1.68
C GLN A 8 2.56 -6.36 3.11
N GLN A 9 1.82 -5.36 3.58
CA GLN A 9 1.89 -4.69 4.87
C GLN A 9 0.51 -4.66 5.54
N ALA A 10 0.41 -5.30 6.71
CA ALA A 10 -0.84 -5.32 7.47
C ALA A 10 -1.38 -3.90 7.77
N PRO A 11 -2.72 -3.71 7.78
CA PRO A 11 -3.32 -2.45 8.17
C PRO A 11 -3.12 -2.17 9.66
N ILE A 12 -3.36 -0.93 10.07
CA ILE A 12 -3.31 -0.57 11.50
C ILE A 12 -4.68 -0.90 12.10
N PHE A 13 -4.66 -1.81 13.07
CA PHE A 13 -5.87 -2.38 13.67
C PHE A 13 -6.81 -1.28 14.20
N LEU A 14 -8.06 -1.29 13.72
CA LEU A 14 -9.13 -0.35 14.08
C LEU A 14 -8.79 1.13 13.87
N ASP A 15 -7.80 1.45 13.04
CA ASP A 15 -7.40 2.84 12.76
C ASP A 15 -7.32 3.07 11.24
N LYS A 16 -8.46 3.48 10.68
CA LYS A 16 -8.61 3.78 9.25
C LYS A 16 -7.66 4.88 8.80
N GLU A 17 -7.57 5.98 9.54
CA GLU A 17 -6.77 7.13 9.13
C GLU A 17 -5.29 6.78 9.08
N LYS A 18 -4.77 6.10 10.12
CA LYS A 18 -3.38 5.69 10.11
C LYS A 18 -3.11 4.64 9.03
N THR A 19 -4.06 3.74 8.76
CA THR A 19 -3.94 2.76 7.66
C THR A 19 -3.84 3.47 6.31
N ILE A 20 -4.67 4.48 6.04
CA ILE A 20 -4.62 5.26 4.79
C ILE A 20 -3.29 6.00 4.67
N ARG A 21 -2.82 6.67 5.73
CA ARG A 21 -1.52 7.37 5.71
C ARG A 21 -0.37 6.41 5.42
N LYS A 22 -0.40 5.21 6.01
CA LYS A 22 0.59 4.15 5.75
C LYS A 22 0.53 3.69 4.29
N ALA A 23 -0.65 3.47 3.75
CA ALA A 23 -0.81 3.07 2.34
C ALA A 23 -0.26 4.13 1.38
N VAL A 24 -0.51 5.42 1.64
CA VAL A 24 0.05 6.53 0.85
C VAL A 24 1.58 6.53 0.87
N ALA A 25 2.19 6.39 2.05
CA ALA A 25 3.65 6.34 2.16
C ALA A 25 4.26 5.15 1.39
N LEU A 26 3.60 3.98 1.43
CA LEU A 26 4.05 2.79 0.68
C LEU A 26 3.89 2.96 -0.85
N ILE A 27 2.86 3.70 -1.29
CA ILE A 27 2.70 4.05 -2.71
C ILE A 27 3.81 4.98 -3.15
N GLU A 28 4.14 5.99 -2.35
CA GLU A 28 5.22 6.94 -2.65
C GLU A 28 6.57 6.22 -2.77
N GLU A 29 6.91 5.33 -1.82
CA GLU A 29 8.14 4.52 -1.87
C GLU A 29 8.20 3.63 -3.13
N ALA A 30 7.08 2.98 -3.48
CA ALA A 30 7.01 2.16 -4.69
C ALA A 30 7.13 3.00 -5.98
N ALA A 31 6.55 4.20 -5.99
CA ALA A 31 6.64 5.14 -7.10
C ALA A 31 8.06 5.69 -7.27
N GLU A 32 8.75 6.05 -6.18
CA GLU A 32 10.16 6.45 -6.17
C GLU A 32 11.07 5.33 -6.68
N SER A 33 10.73 4.09 -6.36
CA SER A 33 11.38 2.90 -6.92
C SER A 33 11.10 2.71 -8.43
N GLY A 34 10.26 3.52 -9.06
CA GLY A 34 9.94 3.48 -10.49
C GLY A 34 8.81 2.50 -10.85
N ALA A 35 8.04 2.02 -9.88
CA ALA A 35 6.89 1.18 -10.16
C ALA A 35 5.81 1.96 -10.95
N LYS A 36 5.20 1.30 -11.92
CA LYS A 36 4.13 1.83 -12.78
C LYS A 36 2.78 1.17 -12.52
N LEU A 37 2.79 0.09 -11.75
CA LEU A 37 1.61 -0.59 -11.24
C LEU A 37 1.92 -1.01 -9.80
N ILE A 38 1.01 -0.72 -8.90
CA ILE A 38 1.10 -1.04 -7.47
C ILE A 38 -0.16 -1.83 -7.13
N VAL A 39 0.01 -3.00 -6.52
CA VAL A 39 -1.08 -3.88 -6.12
C VAL A 39 -1.05 -4.07 -4.61
N PHE A 40 -2.22 -3.94 -3.99
CA PHE A 40 -2.45 -4.22 -2.57
C PHE A 40 -3.10 -5.59 -2.40
N SER A 41 -2.87 -6.23 -1.26
CA SER A 41 -3.45 -7.52 -0.90
C SER A 41 -4.86 -7.34 -0.32
N GLU A 42 -5.79 -8.27 -0.56
CA GLU A 42 -7.19 -8.20 -0.08
C GLU A 42 -7.29 -7.94 1.45
N SER A 43 -6.34 -8.48 2.22
CA SER A 43 -6.27 -8.38 3.69
C SER A 43 -5.91 -6.99 4.21
N GLU A 44 -5.42 -6.10 3.34
CA GLU A 44 -5.06 -4.71 3.68
C GLU A 44 -6.26 -3.77 3.59
N LEU A 45 -7.36 -4.23 2.98
CA LEU A 45 -8.62 -3.51 2.85
C LEU A 45 -9.59 -3.80 4.01
N PHE A 46 -9.13 -4.35 5.14
CA PHE A 46 -9.99 -4.48 6.32
C PHE A 46 -10.04 -3.14 7.08
N ILE A 47 -10.89 -2.27 6.59
CA ILE A 47 -11.39 -1.09 7.31
C ILE A 47 -12.82 -1.48 7.74
N PRO A 48 -13.10 -1.76 9.03
CA PRO A 48 -14.48 -1.89 9.48
C PRO A 48 -15.26 -0.58 9.28
#